data_AF-A0A7C5X3A2-F1
#
_entry.id   AF-A0A7C5X3A2-F1
#
_cell.length_a   1.000
_cell.length_b   1.000
_cell.length_c   1.000
_cell.angle_alpha   90.00
_cell.angle_beta   90.00
_cell.angle_gamma   90.00
#
_symmetry.space_group_name_H-M   'P 1'
#
loop_
_entity.id
_entity.type
_entity.pdbx_description
1 polymer ?
#
loop_
_entity_poly.entity_id
_entity_poly.type
_entity_poly.pdbx_seq_one_letter_code
_entity_poly.pdbx_strand_id
1 'polypeptide(L)'
;MRVNFNYEAASTHTAYLVNQREMGKSLLRLSTGMRILEASDDAAGLFIADQLSLVATGLQEGNRNISTGISALRIAENAAGQIFDRLKGIYSRAIRAANDINDPNARAALQREVANLIDAIQKIGTDTEYNGIKLLDGTFKNKYIHYGARMDQVVNVSIADVRAQSLGAH
;
A
#
# COMPACT_ATOMS: atom_id res chain seq x y z
N MET A 1 10.16 -38.53 68.44
CA MET A 1 10.69 -37.38 67.66
C MET A 1 12.08 -37.74 67.13
N ARG A 2 12.28 -37.72 65.81
CA ARG A 2 13.62 -37.92 65.22
C ARG A 2 14.25 -36.53 65.04
N VAL A 3 15.40 -36.31 65.67
CA VAL A 3 16.03 -34.99 65.83
C VAL A 3 16.84 -34.54 64.59
N ASN A 4 17.15 -35.47 63.68
CA ASN A 4 18.04 -35.18 62.52
C ASN A 4 17.31 -34.83 61.22
N PHE A 5 15.98 -34.95 61.15
CA PHE A 5 15.20 -34.59 59.97
C PHE A 5 13.89 -33.95 60.40
N ASN A 6 13.83 -32.62 60.27
CA ASN A 6 12.63 -31.86 60.59
C ASN A 6 11.70 -31.82 59.37
N TYR A 7 10.80 -32.79 59.31
CA TYR A 7 9.84 -32.94 58.21
C TYR A 7 8.94 -31.71 58.03
N GLU A 8 8.48 -31.09 59.12
CA GLU A 8 7.65 -29.88 59.07
C GLU A 8 8.41 -28.68 58.47
N ALA A 9 9.69 -28.51 58.85
CA ALA A 9 10.55 -27.49 58.24
C ALA A 9 10.83 -27.76 56.76
N ALA A 10 11.02 -29.02 56.37
CA ALA A 10 11.23 -29.38 54.97
C ALA A 10 9.96 -29.13 54.13
N SER A 11 8.79 -29.51 54.63
CA SER A 11 7.49 -29.27 53.99
C SER A 11 7.22 -27.77 53.81
N THR A 12 7.37 -26.98 54.88
CA THR A 12 7.20 -25.51 54.83
C THR A 12 8.18 -24.85 53.87
N HIS A 13 9.44 -25.31 53.80
CA HIS A 13 10.41 -24.80 52.83
C HIS A 13 10.00 -25.10 51.38
N THR A 14 9.48 -26.29 51.07
CA THR A 14 8.98 -26.59 49.72
C THR A 14 7.79 -25.72 49.34
N ALA A 15 6.87 -25.46 50.26
CA ALA A 15 5.73 -24.57 50.04
C ALA A 15 6.17 -23.11 49.81
N TYR A 16 7.18 -22.63 50.56
CA TYR A 16 7.79 -21.31 50.36
C TYR A 16 8.39 -21.17 48.96
N LEU A 17 9.14 -22.17 48.48
CA LEU A 17 9.72 -22.15 47.13
C LEU A 17 8.67 -22.15 46.02
N VAL A 18 7.53 -22.81 46.21
CA VAL A 18 6.39 -22.73 45.29
C VAL A 18 5.82 -21.31 45.30
N ASN A 19 5.56 -20.73 46.47
CA ASN A 19 5.01 -19.39 46.60
C ASN A 19 5.94 -18.32 45.99
N GLN A 20 7.25 -18.42 46.20
CA GLN A 20 8.24 -17.51 45.63
C GLN A 20 8.21 -17.54 44.09
N ARG A 21 8.04 -18.71 43.48
CA ARG A 21 7.91 -18.86 42.01
C ARG A 21 6.63 -18.25 41.48
N GLU A 22 5.49 -18.51 42.12
CA GLU A 22 4.19 -17.94 41.74
C GLU A 22 4.15 -16.40 41.90
N MET A 23 4.78 -15.88 42.95
CA MET A 23 4.95 -14.44 43.14
C MET A 23 5.81 -13.83 42.03
N GLY A 24 6.91 -14.49 41.65
CA GLY A 24 7.75 -14.09 40.52
C GLY A 24 6.98 -14.02 39.20
N LYS A 25 6.18 -15.04 38.88
CA LYS A 25 5.30 -15.04 37.71
C LYS A 25 4.28 -13.91 37.76
N SER A 26 3.64 -13.68 38.91
CA SER A 26 2.65 -12.62 39.08
C SER A 26 3.24 -11.22 38.88
N LEU A 27 4.45 -10.98 39.41
CA LEU A 27 5.19 -9.74 39.19
C LEU A 27 5.56 -9.53 37.72
N LEU A 28 5.96 -10.60 37.02
CA LEU A 28 6.26 -10.53 35.59
C LEU A 28 5.01 -10.21 34.75
N ARG A 29 3.87 -10.82 35.07
CA ARG A 29 2.58 -10.48 34.43
C ARG A 29 2.17 -9.04 34.71
N LEU A 30 2.38 -8.55 35.92
CA LEU A 30 2.10 -7.15 36.26
C LEU A 30 3.02 -6.18 35.49
N SER A 31 4.31 -6.51 35.39
CA SER A 31 5.29 -5.66 34.71
C SER A 31 5.11 -5.64 33.19
N THR A 32 4.65 -6.73 32.60
CA THR A 32 4.45 -6.86 31.13
C THR A 32 3.02 -6.55 30.71
N GLY A 33 2.05 -6.63 31.63
CA GLY A 33 0.62 -6.59 31.32
C GLY A 33 0.10 -7.83 30.58
N MET A 34 0.95 -8.84 30.32
CA MET A 34 0.57 -10.04 29.55
C MET A 34 0.11 -11.15 30.49
N ARG A 35 -1.05 -11.73 30.20
CA ARG A 35 -1.60 -12.88 30.95
C ARG A 35 -0.83 -14.17 30.67
N ILE A 36 -0.44 -14.39 29.42
CA ILE A 36 0.30 -15.56 28.94
C ILE A 36 1.73 -15.10 28.64
N LEU A 37 2.71 -15.69 29.34
CA LEU A 37 4.13 -15.32 29.22
C LEU A 37 4.96 -16.39 28.53
N GLU A 38 4.61 -17.66 28.76
CA GLU A 38 5.33 -18.82 28.25
C GLU A 38 4.34 -19.84 27.68
N ALA A 39 4.80 -20.67 26.74
CA ALA A 39 4.01 -21.77 26.19
C ALA A 39 3.65 -22.83 27.25
N SER A 40 4.41 -22.89 28.35
CA SER A 40 4.15 -23.76 29.50
C SER A 40 2.88 -23.37 30.27
N ASP A 41 2.50 -22.09 30.28
CA ASP A 41 1.32 -21.58 30.98
C ASP A 41 0.02 -21.82 30.18
N ASP A 42 0.04 -21.58 28.86
CA ASP A 42 -1.07 -21.83 27.93
C ASP A 42 -0.57 -21.91 26.48
N ALA A 43 -0.18 -23.11 26.04
CA ALA A 43 0.37 -23.31 24.70
C ALA A 43 -0.63 -22.95 23.58
N ALA A 44 -1.92 -23.26 23.77
CA ALA A 44 -2.95 -22.98 22.77
C ALA A 44 -3.27 -21.47 22.71
N GLY A 45 -3.37 -20.82 23.86
CA GLY A 45 -3.58 -19.38 23.95
C GLY A 45 -2.41 -18.57 23.40
N LEU A 46 -1.16 -18.99 23.67
CA LEU A 46 0.03 -18.38 23.08
C LEU A 46 0.06 -18.57 21.56
N PHE A 47 -0.23 -19.77 21.06
CA PHE A 47 -0.28 -20.03 19.62
C PHE A 47 -1.30 -19.14 18.89
N ILE A 48 -2.51 -18.98 19.45
CA ILE A 48 -3.54 -18.09 18.89
C ILE A 48 -3.06 -16.64 18.95
N ALA A 49 -2.44 -16.21 20.04
CA ALA A 49 -1.91 -14.85 20.18
C ALA A 49 -0.82 -14.55 19.14
N ASP A 50 0.11 -15.49 18.91
CA ASP A 50 1.14 -15.37 17.88
C ASP A 50 0.52 -15.29 16.47
N GLN A 51 -0.48 -16.15 16.19
CA GLN A 51 -1.19 -16.10 14.91
C GLN A 51 -1.88 -14.74 14.70
N LEU A 52 -2.55 -14.21 15.73
CA LEU A 52 -3.19 -12.90 15.66
C LEU A 52 -2.17 -11.77 15.51
N SER A 53 -1.02 -11.87 16.17
CA SER A 53 0.09 -10.92 16.04
C SER A 53 0.63 -10.91 14.61
N LEU A 54 0.85 -12.08 14.00
CA LEU A 54 1.25 -12.20 12.59
C LEU A 54 0.22 -11.56 11.65
N VAL A 55 -1.07 -11.80 11.89
CA VAL A 55 -2.14 -11.17 11.10
C VAL A 55 -2.14 -9.66 11.28
N ALA A 56 -1.97 -9.16 12.50
CA ALA A 56 -1.90 -7.72 12.78
C ALA A 56 -0.72 -7.05 12.06
N THR A 57 0.47 -7.66 12.11
CA THR A 57 1.63 -7.17 11.34
C THR A 57 1.38 -7.20 9.84
N GLY A 58 0.78 -8.29 9.32
CA GLY A 58 0.41 -8.39 7.91
C GLY A 58 -0.56 -7.30 7.46
N LEU A 59 -1.57 -6.98 8.27
CA LEU A 59 -2.50 -5.87 8.02
C LEU A 59 -1.81 -4.49 8.10
N GLN A 60 -0.84 -4.32 9.01
CA GLN A 60 -0.10 -3.07 9.11
C GLN A 60 0.77 -2.82 7.86
N GLU A 61 1.48 -3.84 7.37
CA GLU A 61 2.21 -3.73 6.10
C GLU A 61 1.25 -3.57 4.91
N GLY A 62 0.11 -4.27 4.94
CA GLY A 62 -0.95 -4.11 3.94
C GLY A 62 -1.46 -2.67 3.83
N ASN A 63 -1.66 -1.99 4.96
CA ASN A 63 -2.04 -0.57 4.96
C ASN A 63 -0.95 0.33 4.34
N ARG A 64 0.33 0.05 4.59
CA ARG A 64 1.43 0.78 3.94
C ARG A 64 1.43 0.56 2.43
N ASN A 65 1.24 -0.69 1.99
CA ASN A 65 1.13 -1.02 0.57
C ASN A 65 -0.03 -0.30 -0.12
N ILE A 66 -1.20 -0.25 0.53
CA ILE A 66 -2.35 0.54 0.04
C ILE A 66 -1.97 2.00 -0.10
N SER A 67 -1.31 2.59 0.90
CA SER A 67 -0.88 3.99 0.87
C SER A 67 0.04 4.27 -0.33
N THR A 68 1.03 3.40 -0.58
CA THR A 68 1.89 3.46 -1.76
C THR A 68 1.10 3.37 -3.06
N GLY A 69 0.14 2.44 -3.15
CA GLY A 69 -0.75 2.29 -4.29
C GLY A 69 -1.58 3.55 -4.57
N ILE A 70 -2.16 4.14 -3.52
CA ILE A 70 -2.92 5.40 -3.61
C ILE A 70 -2.02 6.53 -4.10
N SER A 71 -0.78 6.64 -3.60
CA SER A 71 0.17 7.66 -4.07
C SER A 71 0.46 7.52 -5.56
N ALA A 72 0.73 6.31 -6.05
CA ALA A 72 0.95 6.05 -7.47
C ALA A 72 -0.28 6.40 -8.32
N LEU A 73 -1.47 5.96 -7.88
CA LEU A 73 -2.71 6.25 -8.60
C LEU A 73 -3.05 7.73 -8.64
N ARG A 74 -2.80 8.48 -7.56
CA ARG A 74 -3.01 9.92 -7.53
C ARG A 74 -2.08 10.66 -8.50
N ILE A 75 -0.84 10.20 -8.66
CA ILE A 75 0.07 10.76 -9.67
C ILE A 75 -0.48 10.51 -11.07
N ALA A 76 -0.92 9.27 -11.34
CA ALA A 76 -1.54 8.92 -12.61
C ALA A 76 -2.81 9.75 -12.89
N GLU A 77 -3.68 9.92 -11.90
CA GLU A 77 -4.92 10.70 -12.01
C GLU A 77 -4.64 12.18 -12.33
N ASN A 78 -3.70 12.81 -11.63
CA ASN A 78 -3.31 14.20 -11.90
C ASN A 78 -2.72 14.36 -13.31
N ALA A 79 -1.87 13.42 -13.73
CA ALA A 79 -1.29 13.43 -15.07
C ALA A 79 -2.36 13.18 -16.17
N ALA A 80 -3.33 12.30 -15.91
CA ALA A 80 -4.47 12.08 -16.80
C ALA A 80 -5.35 13.34 -16.93
N GLY A 81 -5.60 14.06 -15.82
CA GLY A 81 -6.30 15.35 -15.84
C GLY A 81 -5.58 16.39 -16.71
N GLN A 82 -4.25 16.44 -16.61
CA GLN A 82 -3.41 17.29 -17.46
C GLN A 82 -3.47 16.93 -18.95
N ILE A 83 -3.60 15.65 -19.29
CA ILE A 83 -3.82 15.20 -20.67
C ILE A 83 -5.21 15.63 -21.13
N PHE A 84 -6.23 15.44 -20.30
CA PHE A 84 -7.61 15.82 -20.61
C PHE A 84 -7.77 17.31 -20.92
N ASP A 85 -7.14 18.19 -20.14
CA ASP A 85 -7.20 19.63 -20.41
C ASP A 85 -6.49 20.04 -21.72
N ARG A 86 -5.40 19.34 -22.08
CA ARG A 86 -4.75 19.53 -23.39
C ARG A 86 -5.63 19.04 -24.54
N LEU A 87 -6.32 17.91 -24.38
CA LEU A 87 -7.30 17.41 -25.35
C LEU A 87 -8.44 18.41 -25.58
N LYS A 88 -8.98 19.05 -24.53
CA LYS A 88 -9.93 20.16 -24.69
C LYS A 88 -9.33 21.31 -25.49
N GLY A 89 -8.06 21.63 -25.26
CA GLY A 89 -7.32 22.63 -26.02
C GLY A 89 -7.19 22.31 -27.51
N ILE A 90 -6.94 21.04 -27.85
CA ILE A 90 -6.94 20.53 -29.23
C ILE A 90 -8.34 20.65 -29.84
N TYR A 91 -9.38 20.20 -29.12
CA TYR A 91 -10.76 20.27 -29.58
C TYR A 91 -11.21 21.70 -29.92
N SER A 92 -10.89 22.67 -29.05
CA SER A 92 -11.19 24.09 -29.29
C SER A 92 -10.48 24.63 -30.54
N ARG A 93 -9.21 24.24 -30.75
CA ARG A 93 -8.43 24.63 -31.95
C ARG A 93 -8.97 23.98 -33.22
N ALA A 94 -9.39 22.73 -33.14
CA ALA A 94 -10.00 22.01 -34.26
C ALA A 94 -11.29 22.69 -34.71
N ILE A 95 -12.19 23.05 -33.79
CA ILE A 95 -13.40 23.84 -34.11
C ILE A 95 -13.01 25.19 -34.73
N ARG A 96 -12.03 25.89 -34.14
CA ARG A 96 -11.58 27.18 -34.66
C ARG A 96 -11.05 27.06 -36.07
N ALA A 97 -10.29 26.02 -36.38
CA ALA A 97 -9.72 25.74 -37.70
C ALA A 97 -10.78 25.34 -38.74
N ALA A 98 -11.90 24.75 -38.30
CA ALA A 98 -13.02 24.36 -39.15
C ALA A 98 -13.87 25.53 -39.67
N ASN A 99 -13.64 26.77 -39.20
CA ASN A 99 -14.29 27.94 -39.79
C ASN A 99 -13.74 28.23 -41.19
N ASP A 100 -14.62 28.26 -42.18
CA ASP A 100 -14.32 28.43 -43.61
C ASP A 100 -13.71 29.79 -43.99
N ILE A 101 -13.78 30.76 -43.09
CA ILE A 101 -13.31 32.14 -43.29
C ILE A 101 -11.82 32.30 -42.89
N ASN A 102 -11.18 31.24 -42.38
CA ASN A 102 -9.79 31.31 -41.96
C ASN A 102 -8.81 31.31 -43.13
N ASP A 103 -7.90 32.28 -43.14
CA ASP A 103 -6.72 32.31 -44.01
C ASP A 103 -5.90 31.01 -43.88
N PRO A 104 -5.40 30.42 -44.99
CA PRO A 104 -4.51 29.27 -44.96
C PRO A 104 -3.33 29.39 -43.98
N ASN A 105 -2.74 30.58 -43.79
CA ASN A 105 -1.66 30.76 -42.82
C ASN A 105 -2.14 30.64 -41.37
N ALA A 106 -3.36 31.10 -41.09
CA ALA A 106 -3.98 30.97 -39.77
C ALA A 106 -4.29 29.49 -39.44
N ARG A 107 -4.77 28.72 -40.43
CA ARG A 107 -4.93 27.27 -40.29
C ARG A 107 -3.59 26.56 -40.03
N ALA A 108 -2.53 26.94 -40.73
CA ALA A 108 -1.19 26.37 -40.54
C ALA A 108 -0.61 26.71 -39.16
N ALA A 109 -0.93 27.88 -38.58
CA ALA A 109 -0.54 28.23 -37.22
C ALA A 109 -1.30 27.39 -36.18
N LEU A 110 -2.62 27.24 -36.33
CA LEU A 110 -3.44 26.39 -35.46
C LEU A 110 -2.97 24.92 -35.48
N GLN A 111 -2.59 24.40 -36.65
CA GLN A 111 -2.05 23.04 -36.77
C GLN A 111 -0.74 22.88 -35.99
N ARG A 112 0.16 23.87 -36.03
CA ARG A 112 1.40 23.85 -35.23
C ARG A 112 1.10 23.86 -33.73
N GLU A 113 0.10 24.61 -33.29
CA GLU A 113 -0.33 24.56 -31.88
C GLU A 113 -0.90 23.20 -31.48
N VAL A 114 -1.69 22.56 -32.35
CA VAL A 114 -2.21 21.20 -32.11
C VAL A 114 -1.06 20.20 -32.02
N ALA A 115 -0.07 20.26 -32.92
CA ALA A 115 1.12 19.40 -32.87
C ALA A 115 1.87 19.54 -31.53
N ASN A 116 2.09 20.77 -31.06
CA ASN A 116 2.74 21.01 -29.77
C ASN A 116 1.94 20.41 -28.59
N LEU A 117 0.60 20.45 -28.64
CA LEU A 117 -0.25 19.84 -27.61
C LEU A 117 -0.17 18.31 -27.66
N ILE A 118 -0.13 17.71 -28.84
CA ILE A 118 0.07 16.28 -29.04
C ILE A 118 1.41 15.83 -28.47
N ASP A 119 2.49 16.56 -28.75
CA ASP A 119 3.83 16.28 -28.21
C ASP A 119 3.84 16.38 -26.68
N ALA A 120 3.16 17.38 -26.12
CA ALA A 120 3.03 17.51 -24.67
C ALA A 120 2.26 16.34 -24.04
N ILE A 121 1.19 15.85 -24.69
CA ILE A 121 0.45 14.65 -24.25
C ILE A 121 1.36 13.42 -24.29
N GLN A 122 2.12 13.24 -25.38
CA GLN A 122 3.07 12.14 -25.51
C GLN A 122 4.14 12.18 -24.41
N LYS A 123 4.66 13.36 -24.12
CA LYS A 123 5.65 13.56 -23.06
C LYS A 123 5.09 13.21 -21.67
N ILE A 124 3.88 13.65 -21.35
CA ILE A 124 3.24 13.30 -20.06
C ILE A 124 3.01 11.78 -19.96
N GLY A 125 2.52 11.15 -21.02
CA GLY A 125 2.29 9.71 -21.04
C GLY A 125 3.57 8.88 -20.86
N THR A 126 4.73 9.38 -21.31
CA THR A 126 6.02 8.67 -21.25
C THR A 126 6.85 9.01 -20.00
N ASP A 127 6.78 10.25 -19.53
CA ASP A 127 7.57 10.71 -18.38
C ASP A 127 6.89 10.42 -17.03
N THR A 128 5.57 10.22 -16.98
CA THR A 128 4.86 9.98 -15.71
C THR A 128 5.20 8.62 -15.12
N GLU A 129 5.88 8.65 -13.98
CA GLU A 129 6.33 7.46 -13.26
C GLU A 129 6.23 7.60 -11.75
N TYR A 130 6.21 6.45 -11.06
CA TYR A 130 6.33 6.37 -9.62
C TYR A 130 7.38 5.31 -9.28
N ASN A 131 8.44 5.70 -8.56
CA ASN A 131 9.58 4.83 -8.22
C ASN A 131 10.14 4.09 -9.45
N GLY A 132 10.26 4.78 -10.59
CA GLY A 132 10.76 4.21 -11.86
C GLY A 132 9.76 3.33 -12.62
N ILE A 133 8.55 3.13 -12.10
CA ILE A 133 7.48 2.41 -12.79
C ILE A 133 6.66 3.39 -13.60
N LYS A 134 6.62 3.23 -14.92
CA LYS A 134 5.76 4.01 -15.82
C LYS A 134 4.29 3.70 -15.53
N LEU A 135 3.47 4.76 -15.45
CA LEU A 135 2.07 4.64 -15.05
C LEU A 135 1.10 4.73 -16.23
N LEU A 136 1.45 5.49 -17.27
CA LEU A 136 0.52 5.97 -18.32
C LEU A 136 0.82 5.44 -19.73
N ASP A 137 1.88 4.64 -19.90
CA ASP A 137 2.34 4.11 -21.19
C ASP A 137 1.67 2.78 -21.59
N GLY A 138 0.72 2.30 -20.79
CA GLY A 138 0.03 1.02 -20.99
C GLY A 138 0.77 -0.21 -20.49
N THR A 139 1.98 -0.07 -19.92
CA THR A 139 2.71 -1.19 -19.28
C THR A 139 2.22 -1.47 -17.85
N PHE A 140 1.55 -0.51 -17.22
CA PHE A 140 0.92 -0.65 -15.91
C PHE A 140 -0.37 -1.49 -15.99
N LYS A 141 -0.22 -2.78 -16.30
CA LYS A 141 -1.33 -3.74 -16.39
C LYS A 141 -1.17 -4.84 -15.35
N ASN A 142 -2.30 -5.27 -14.79
CA ASN A 142 -2.40 -6.36 -13.82
C ASN A 142 -1.41 -6.24 -12.66
N LYS A 143 -1.21 -5.03 -12.15
CA LYS A 143 -0.40 -4.80 -10.95
C LYS A 143 -1.26 -5.12 -9.74
N TYR A 144 -0.72 -5.84 -8.78
CA TYR A 144 -1.44 -6.20 -7.56
C TYR A 144 -0.90 -5.42 -6.36
N ILE A 145 -1.81 -4.98 -5.49
CA ILE A 145 -1.50 -4.36 -4.20
C ILE A 145 -2.01 -5.30 -3.12
N HIS A 146 -1.10 -5.82 -2.29
CA HIS A 146 -1.45 -6.72 -1.19
C HIS A 146 -1.85 -5.91 0.04
N TYR A 147 -3.06 -6.10 0.55
CA TYR A 147 -3.60 -5.32 1.66
C TYR A 147 -3.79 -6.10 2.97
N GLY A 148 -3.62 -7.42 2.94
CA GLY A 148 -3.87 -8.25 4.10
C GLY A 148 -2.73 -9.20 4.46
N ALA A 149 -3.02 -10.13 5.37
CA ALA A 149 -2.07 -11.13 5.86
C ALA A 149 -2.12 -12.45 5.07
N ARG A 150 -3.16 -12.66 4.25
CA ARG A 150 -3.35 -13.87 3.44
C ARG A 150 -3.12 -13.59 1.96
N MET A 151 -2.63 -14.59 1.25
CA MET A 151 -2.20 -14.51 -0.16
C MET A 151 -3.28 -13.99 -1.14
N ASP A 152 -4.55 -14.24 -0.83
CA ASP A 152 -5.70 -13.86 -1.64
C ASP A 152 -6.15 -12.40 -1.43
N GLN A 153 -5.59 -11.71 -0.44
CA GLN A 153 -5.97 -10.33 -0.08
C GLN A 153 -5.21 -9.30 -0.93
N VAL A 154 -5.55 -9.28 -2.22
CA VAL A 154 -4.94 -8.40 -3.23
C VAL A 154 -5.98 -7.59 -3.99
N VAL A 155 -5.59 -6.37 -4.39
CA VAL A 155 -6.35 -5.53 -5.32
C VAL A 155 -5.58 -5.46 -6.63
N ASN A 156 -6.22 -5.83 -7.73
CA ASN A 156 -5.66 -5.69 -9.07
C ASN A 156 -5.97 -4.31 -9.63
N VAL A 157 -4.94 -3.65 -10.15
CA VAL A 157 -5.00 -2.32 -10.73
C VAL A 157 -4.34 -2.35 -12.11
N SER A 158 -5.04 -1.76 -13.07
CA SER A 158 -4.53 -1.54 -14.42
C SER A 158 -4.83 -0.12 -14.85
N ILE A 159 -3.88 0.52 -15.51
CA ILE A 159 -4.03 1.84 -16.10
C ILE A 159 -3.89 1.68 -17.62
N ALA A 160 -4.82 2.29 -18.36
CA ALA A 160 -4.81 2.24 -19.82
C ALA A 160 -3.67 3.10 -20.40
N ASP A 161 -3.27 2.80 -21.64
CA ASP A 161 -2.33 3.63 -22.38
C ASP A 161 -3.02 4.93 -22.79
N VAL A 162 -2.47 6.07 -22.35
CA VAL A 162 -2.99 7.41 -22.65
C VAL A 162 -2.03 8.23 -23.54
N ARG A 163 -1.07 7.57 -24.18
CA ARG A 163 -0.21 8.22 -25.18
C ARG A 163 -1.02 8.65 -26.39
N ALA A 164 -0.51 9.64 -27.13
CA ALA A 164 -1.20 10.25 -28.27
C ALA A 164 -1.66 9.22 -29.32
N GLN A 165 -0.82 8.20 -29.56
CA GLN A 165 -1.10 7.11 -30.50
C GLN A 165 -2.28 6.23 -30.06
N SER A 166 -2.42 5.99 -28.76
CA SER A 166 -3.52 5.19 -28.18
C SER A 166 -4.84 5.97 -28.18
N LEU A 167 -4.76 7.29 -28.01
CA LEU A 167 -5.93 8.19 -27.99
C LEU A 167 -6.45 8.57 -29.39
N GLY A 168 -5.86 8.02 -30.46
CA GLY A 168 -6.29 8.28 -31.84
C GLY A 168 -5.84 9.64 -32.40
N ALA A 169 -4.86 10.29 -31.78
CA ALA A 169 -4.23 11.48 -32.34
C ALA A 169 -3.19 11.06 -33.40
N HIS A 170 -3.61 11.09 -34.66
CA HIS A 170 -2.75 11.03 -35.85
C HIS A 170 -2.72 12.38 -36.55
#